data_AF-A0AAW0FD04-F1
#
_entry.id   AF-A0AAW0FD04-F1
#
_cell.length_a   1.000
_cell.length_b   1.000
_cell.length_c   1.000
_cell.angle_alpha   90.00
_cell.angle_beta   90.00
_cell.angle_gamma   90.00
#
_symmetry.space_group_name_H-M   'P 1'
#
loop_
_entity.id
_entity.type
_entity.pdbx_description
1 polymer ?
#
loop_
_entity_poly.entity_id
_entity_poly.type
_entity_poly.pdbx_seq_one_letter_code
_entity_poly.pdbx_strand_id
1 'polypeptide(L)'
;MINILLYVAEHSSRYYPTEEIPNMLSAFVPMVTKDTILTMIPVMTSSLPAANPHLYMPTFFRLWETFNSSITDDRLFDLCGVLSEEFVAGKSGDAGEAAADYKDVGIWSEAEWSILIGHTLNPMNVPVGVVKGASTTATHADTMGNRQSLRIRKFISQFDALAKIIVFSMSLDGPLRTDIASPGFLAGSRAMDSLDRLITSTESYFHPSNSGHWTLALTGFVHRLAVEFCKRWNEEKVRTCKTPVGRRLTPAIRHAFITTLRTPTLLAMFAKDPLSSSYAQGALQLLAMLEPNLVMPELLERAYSGLEVINESHRTTAVMSDFHISIRGSGFFSLRMCRYMRAWLAVANSRPVRLKDSAIEVSSSSRSWPVDAFLARVAASSFSRLASSFLVHLKVVTADRRLNLASVALIRVSFLMSVQPFASHFISVW
;
A
#
# COMPACT_ATOMS: atom_id res chain seq x y z
N MET A 1 -1.76 26.41 20.46
CA MET A 1 -2.69 26.15 21.57
C MET A 1 -3.96 25.46 21.09
N ILE A 2 -4.74 26.03 20.16
CA ILE A 2 -6.00 25.43 19.65
C ILE A 2 -5.83 23.99 19.14
N ASN A 3 -4.84 23.72 18.29
CA ASN A 3 -4.62 22.35 17.78
C ASN A 3 -4.28 21.33 18.89
N ILE A 4 -3.62 21.77 19.98
CA ILE A 4 -3.29 20.89 21.11
C ILE A 4 -4.56 20.56 21.89
N LEU A 5 -5.45 21.55 22.10
CA LEU A 5 -6.73 21.31 22.76
C LEU A 5 -7.60 20.34 21.97
N LEU A 6 -7.66 20.50 20.65
CA LEU A 6 -8.38 19.55 19.78
C LEU A 6 -7.75 18.15 19.80
N TYR A 7 -6.43 18.08 19.79
CA TYR A 7 -5.71 16.80 19.91
C TYR A 7 -6.03 16.10 21.23
N VAL A 8 -6.05 16.83 22.35
CA VAL A 8 -6.43 16.29 23.66
C VAL A 8 -7.90 15.86 23.67
N ALA A 9 -8.80 16.67 23.09
CA ALA A 9 -10.21 16.32 22.96
C ALA A 9 -10.40 15.02 22.15
N GLU A 10 -9.68 14.88 21.04
CA GLU A 10 -9.72 13.68 20.17
C GLU A 10 -9.29 12.41 20.92
N HIS A 11 -8.26 12.50 21.77
CA HIS A 11 -7.81 11.35 22.56
C HIS A 11 -8.70 11.08 23.78
N SER A 12 -9.41 12.11 24.26
CA SER A 12 -10.28 12.02 25.44
C SER A 12 -11.71 11.61 25.07
N SER A 13 -12.12 11.79 23.81
CA SER A 13 -13.49 11.57 23.33
C SER A 13 -13.98 10.14 23.55
N ARG A 14 -13.07 9.15 23.52
CA ARG A 14 -13.36 7.75 23.81
C ARG A 14 -13.87 7.51 25.24
N TYR A 15 -13.55 8.40 26.17
CA TYR A 15 -13.95 8.29 27.57
C TYR A 15 -15.21 9.10 27.91
N TYR A 16 -15.79 9.82 26.95
CA TYR A 16 -17.02 10.57 27.20
C TYR A 16 -18.23 9.63 27.24
N PRO A 17 -19.20 9.87 28.13
CA PRO A 17 -20.43 9.09 28.17
C PRO A 17 -21.20 9.19 26.84
N THR A 18 -21.67 8.06 26.31
CA THR A 18 -22.41 8.02 25.04
C THR A 18 -23.78 8.68 25.13
N GLU A 19 -24.34 8.81 26.33
CA GLU A 19 -25.63 9.47 26.60
C GLU A 19 -25.56 10.99 26.43
N GLU A 20 -24.36 11.59 26.48
CA GLU A 20 -24.15 13.03 26.34
C GLU A 20 -24.11 13.50 24.88
N ILE A 21 -24.06 12.58 23.90
CA ILE A 21 -23.99 12.92 22.48
C ILE A 21 -25.10 13.91 22.06
N PRO A 22 -26.39 13.71 22.42
CA PRO A 22 -27.45 14.67 22.09
C PRO A 22 -27.22 16.06 22.71
N ASN A 23 -26.72 16.13 23.94
CA ASN A 23 -26.40 17.40 24.61
C ASN A 23 -25.24 18.12 23.90
N MET A 24 -24.19 17.39 23.53
CA MET A 24 -23.08 17.92 22.74
C MET A 24 -23.55 18.45 21.39
N LEU A 25 -24.39 17.71 20.67
CA LEU A 25 -24.96 18.15 19.39
C LEU A 25 -25.83 19.39 19.56
N SER A 26 -26.65 19.45 20.62
CA SER A 26 -27.48 20.63 20.92
C SER A 26 -26.65 21.90 21.19
N ALA A 27 -25.42 21.74 21.70
CA ALA A 27 -24.49 22.85 21.89
C ALA A 27 -23.74 23.22 20.60
N PHE A 28 -23.31 22.23 19.81
CA PHE A 28 -22.48 22.47 18.64
C PHE A 28 -23.28 22.92 17.41
N VAL A 29 -24.40 22.27 17.10
CA VAL A 29 -25.17 22.50 15.86
C VAL A 29 -25.62 23.96 15.72
N PRO A 30 -26.14 24.64 16.76
CA PRO A 30 -26.51 26.06 16.64
C PRO A 30 -25.33 27.00 16.36
N MET A 31 -24.10 26.58 16.67
CA MET A 31 -22.89 27.35 16.39
C MET A 31 -22.38 27.14 14.96
N VAL A 32 -22.94 26.19 14.21
CA VAL A 32 -22.57 25.94 12.81
C VAL A 32 -23.24 27.00 11.92
N THR A 33 -22.42 27.90 11.40
CA THR A 33 -22.82 28.96 10.46
C THR A 33 -21.88 28.94 9.27
N LYS A 34 -22.20 29.72 8.23
CA LYS A 34 -21.33 29.89 7.06
C LYS A 34 -19.89 30.30 7.45
N ASP A 35 -19.73 31.14 8.47
CA ASP A 35 -18.42 31.67 8.85
C ASP A 35 -17.68 30.77 9.84
N THR A 36 -18.39 29.88 10.55
CA THR A 36 -17.85 29.02 11.61
C THR A 36 -17.75 27.55 11.22
N ILE A 37 -18.30 27.13 10.08
CA ILE A 37 -18.28 25.72 9.62
C ILE A 37 -16.87 25.12 9.62
N LEU A 38 -15.90 25.87 9.10
CA LEU A 38 -14.50 25.44 9.01
C LEU A 38 -13.82 25.27 10.38
N THR A 39 -14.35 25.88 11.44
CA THR A 39 -13.88 25.65 12.81
C THR A 39 -14.70 24.62 13.56
N MET A 40 -16.03 24.62 13.36
CA MET A 40 -16.94 23.76 14.10
C MET A 40 -16.86 22.31 13.64
N ILE A 41 -16.65 22.03 12.35
CA ILE A 41 -16.46 20.65 11.88
C ILE A 41 -15.25 19.99 12.58
N PRO A 42 -14.05 20.60 12.62
CA PRO A 42 -12.94 20.07 13.42
C PRO A 42 -13.27 19.87 14.91
N VAL A 43 -13.99 20.80 15.53
CA VAL A 43 -14.39 20.70 16.95
C VAL A 43 -15.31 19.51 17.16
N MET A 44 -16.34 19.37 16.33
CA MET A 44 -17.32 18.28 16.42
C MET A 44 -16.66 16.92 16.16
N THR A 45 -15.88 16.80 15.09
CA THR A 45 -15.17 15.56 14.73
C THR A 45 -14.13 15.13 15.77
N SER A 46 -13.53 16.08 16.49
CA SER A 46 -12.55 15.77 17.56
C SER A 46 -13.21 15.51 18.92
N SER A 47 -14.40 16.06 19.17
CA SER A 47 -15.02 16.02 20.50
C SER A 47 -16.09 14.93 20.63
N LEU A 48 -16.81 14.64 19.55
CA LEU A 48 -17.86 13.61 19.58
C LEU A 48 -17.24 12.22 19.73
N PRO A 49 -17.77 11.37 20.63
CA PRO A 49 -17.41 9.96 20.69
C PRO A 49 -17.73 9.26 19.37
N ALA A 50 -16.91 8.27 18.99
CA ALA A 50 -17.19 7.44 17.81
C ALA A 50 -18.45 6.56 17.98
N ALA A 51 -18.87 6.32 19.22
CA ALA A 51 -20.04 5.54 19.58
C ALA A 51 -21.36 6.11 19.03
N ASN A 52 -22.31 5.23 18.73
CA ASN A 52 -23.65 5.57 18.24
C ASN A 52 -23.66 6.56 17.05
N PRO A 53 -22.97 6.24 15.94
CA PRO A 53 -22.84 7.16 14.81
C PRO A 53 -24.19 7.54 14.16
N HIS A 54 -25.24 6.74 14.37
CA HIS A 54 -26.60 7.05 13.91
C HIS A 54 -27.15 8.38 14.45
N LEU A 55 -26.65 8.87 15.60
CA LEU A 55 -27.11 10.11 16.22
C LEU A 55 -26.56 11.38 15.52
N TYR A 56 -25.35 11.31 14.97
CA TYR A 56 -24.65 12.49 14.44
C TYR A 56 -24.28 12.41 12.96
N MET A 57 -24.10 11.21 12.39
CA MET A 57 -23.71 11.05 10.98
C MET A 57 -24.72 11.63 10.00
N PRO A 58 -26.06 11.50 10.18
CA PRO A 58 -27.02 12.14 9.29
C PRO A 58 -26.83 13.67 9.22
N THR A 59 -26.53 14.30 10.36
CA THR A 59 -26.24 15.74 10.42
C THR A 59 -24.97 16.08 9.66
N PHE A 60 -23.91 15.27 9.80
CA PHE A 60 -22.67 15.50 9.04
C PHE A 60 -22.87 15.34 7.54
N PHE A 61 -23.58 14.31 7.07
CA PHE A 61 -23.86 14.15 5.63
C PHE A 61 -24.66 15.33 5.07
N ARG A 62 -25.67 15.82 5.81
CA ARG A 62 -26.39 17.02 5.41
C ARG A 62 -25.50 18.26 5.34
N LEU A 63 -24.64 18.47 6.34
CA LEU A 63 -23.66 19.56 6.30
C LEU A 63 -22.68 19.40 5.14
N TRP A 64 -22.25 18.18 4.85
CA TRP A 64 -21.33 17.87 3.76
C TRP A 64 -21.92 18.20 2.39
N GLU A 65 -23.18 17.85 2.15
CA GLU A 65 -23.88 18.20 0.90
C GLU A 65 -24.07 19.72 0.74
N THR A 66 -24.18 20.46 1.85
CA THR A 66 -24.49 21.91 1.81
C THR A 66 -23.27 22.80 1.60
N PHE A 67 -22.08 22.40 2.07
CA PHE A 67 -20.89 23.24 2.05
C PHE A 67 -19.81 22.67 1.14
N ASN A 68 -19.39 23.47 0.16
CA ASN A 68 -18.26 23.14 -0.71
C ASN A 68 -16.94 23.56 -0.04
N SER A 69 -16.27 22.63 0.64
CA SER A 69 -15.05 22.91 1.41
C SER A 69 -14.09 21.71 1.45
N SER A 70 -12.84 21.93 1.05
CA SER A 70 -11.80 20.89 1.06
C SER A 70 -11.37 20.53 2.48
N ILE A 71 -11.38 21.51 3.39
CA ILE A 71 -11.05 21.28 4.81
C ILE A 71 -12.14 20.45 5.49
N THR A 72 -13.41 20.72 5.17
CA THR A 72 -14.55 19.94 5.68
C THR A 72 -14.50 18.52 5.13
N ASP A 73 -14.25 18.37 3.83
CA ASP A 73 -14.08 17.07 3.17
C ASP A 73 -13.03 16.22 3.89
N ASP A 74 -11.83 16.76 4.10
CA ASP A 74 -10.73 16.04 4.76
C ASP A 74 -11.14 15.53 6.15
N ARG A 75 -11.82 16.36 6.93
CA ARG A 75 -12.25 16.04 8.30
C ARG A 75 -13.31 14.96 8.34
N LEU A 76 -14.29 15.05 7.46
CA LEU A 76 -15.38 14.10 7.41
C LEU A 76 -14.92 12.77 6.82
N PHE A 77 -13.97 12.78 5.87
CA PHE A 77 -13.32 11.55 5.42
C PHE A 77 -12.53 10.88 6.54
N ASP A 78 -11.72 11.63 7.31
CA ASP A 78 -10.97 11.09 8.45
C ASP A 78 -11.91 10.40 9.45
N LEU A 79 -13.01 11.07 9.82
CA LEU A 79 -14.04 10.50 10.69
C LEU A 79 -14.65 9.23 10.08
N CYS A 80 -15.10 9.28 8.81
CA CYS A 80 -15.71 8.11 8.16
C CYS A 80 -14.74 6.93 8.03
N GLY A 81 -13.46 7.20 7.80
CA GLY A 81 -12.40 6.18 7.76
C GLY A 81 -12.20 5.51 9.12
N VAL A 82 -12.12 6.31 10.19
CA VAL A 82 -12.03 5.80 11.57
C VAL A 82 -13.25 4.97 11.95
N LEU A 83 -14.47 5.45 11.64
CA LEU A 83 -15.71 4.72 11.94
C LEU A 83 -15.80 3.41 11.16
N SER A 84 -15.40 3.41 9.89
CA SER A 84 -15.40 2.20 9.05
C SER A 84 -14.44 1.15 9.61
N GLU A 85 -13.26 1.57 10.07
CA GLU A 85 -12.26 0.70 10.70
C GLU A 85 -12.74 0.18 12.07
N GLU A 86 -13.23 1.06 12.96
CA GLU A 86 -13.63 0.68 14.32
C GLU A 86 -14.85 -0.24 14.35
N PHE A 87 -15.82 -0.01 13.45
CA PHE A 87 -17.08 -0.75 13.42
C PHE A 87 -17.14 -1.88 12.38
N VAL A 88 -16.01 -2.28 11.79
CA VAL A 88 -15.95 -3.46 10.91
C VAL A 88 -16.46 -4.73 11.61
N ALA A 89 -16.19 -4.86 12.92
CA ALA A 89 -16.65 -5.98 13.74
C ALA A 89 -18.08 -5.80 14.29
N GLY A 90 -18.73 -4.66 14.03
CA GLY A 90 -20.07 -4.33 14.52
C GLY A 90 -20.17 -4.53 16.03
N LYS A 91 -21.29 -5.11 16.49
CA LYS A 91 -21.54 -5.38 17.91
C LYS A 91 -20.61 -6.42 18.54
N SER A 92 -19.86 -7.19 17.74
CA SER A 92 -18.82 -8.10 18.24
C SER A 92 -17.49 -7.39 18.53
N GLY A 93 -17.38 -6.11 18.15
CA GLY A 93 -16.22 -5.27 18.41
C GLY A 93 -16.17 -4.71 19.83
N ASP A 94 -15.19 -3.83 20.07
CA ASP A 94 -14.96 -3.22 21.39
C ASP A 94 -16.08 -2.28 21.85
N ALA A 95 -16.84 -1.72 20.90
CA ALA A 95 -17.93 -0.80 21.20
C ALA A 95 -19.25 -1.49 21.60
N GLY A 96 -19.38 -2.81 21.42
CA GLY A 96 -20.58 -3.55 21.79
C GLY A 96 -21.86 -2.97 21.17
N GLU A 97 -22.87 -2.69 21.99
CA GLU A 97 -24.14 -2.08 21.56
C GLU A 97 -24.00 -0.64 21.04
N ALA A 98 -22.91 0.04 21.36
CA ALA A 98 -22.64 1.39 20.86
C ALA A 98 -22.01 1.39 19.46
N ALA A 99 -21.75 0.22 18.87
CA ALA A 99 -21.22 0.09 17.52
C ALA A 99 -22.26 0.49 16.46
N ALA A 100 -21.79 0.92 15.29
CA ALA A 100 -22.66 1.09 14.13
C ALA A 100 -23.30 -0.24 13.72
N ASP A 101 -24.60 -0.22 13.42
CA ASP A 101 -25.26 -1.33 12.76
C ASP A 101 -24.78 -1.47 11.32
N TYR A 102 -24.73 -2.71 10.84
CA TYR A 102 -24.42 -2.97 9.45
C TYR A 102 -25.58 -2.53 8.54
N LYS A 103 -25.23 -1.87 7.43
CA LYS A 103 -26.17 -1.43 6.39
C LYS A 103 -25.84 -2.12 5.06
N ASP A 104 -26.11 -1.46 3.93
CA ASP A 104 -25.94 -1.98 2.58
C ASP A 104 -24.46 -2.21 2.21
N VAL A 105 -23.57 -1.28 2.59
CA VAL A 105 -22.14 -1.33 2.30
C VAL A 105 -21.35 -1.05 3.58
N GLY A 106 -20.95 -2.12 4.27
CA GLY A 106 -20.35 -2.02 5.60
C GLY A 106 -21.32 -1.41 6.61
N ILE A 107 -20.99 -0.20 7.11
CA ILE A 107 -21.82 0.61 8.03
C ILE A 107 -22.63 1.70 7.30
N TRP A 108 -22.46 1.82 5.98
CA TRP A 108 -23.03 2.88 5.15
C TRP A 108 -24.24 2.39 4.36
N SER A 109 -25.26 3.23 4.27
CA SER A 109 -26.39 3.00 3.35
C SER A 109 -25.97 3.26 1.91
N GLU A 110 -26.73 2.77 0.94
CA GLU A 110 -26.43 2.97 -0.47
C GLU A 110 -26.34 4.47 -0.86
N ALA A 111 -27.17 5.32 -0.26
CA ALA A 111 -27.14 6.77 -0.47
C ALA A 111 -25.87 7.41 0.12
N GLU A 112 -25.55 7.11 1.38
CA GLU A 112 -24.32 7.60 2.04
C GLU A 112 -23.07 7.12 1.30
N TRP A 113 -23.05 5.86 0.86
CA TRP A 113 -21.96 5.28 0.08
C TRP A 113 -21.74 5.99 -1.26
N SER A 114 -22.84 6.32 -1.96
CA SER A 114 -22.77 7.04 -3.23
C SER A 114 -22.16 8.42 -3.07
N ILE A 115 -22.47 9.12 -1.97
CA ILE A 115 -21.85 10.40 -1.62
C ILE A 115 -20.35 10.19 -1.34
N LEU A 116 -19.99 9.23 -0.48
CA LEU A 116 -18.59 8.97 -0.14
C LEU A 116 -17.74 8.64 -1.38
N ILE A 117 -18.23 7.76 -2.26
CA ILE A 117 -17.55 7.42 -3.51
C ILE A 117 -17.52 8.60 -4.48
N GLY A 118 -18.61 9.36 -4.62
CA GLY A 118 -18.65 10.56 -5.47
C GLY A 118 -17.60 11.59 -5.07
N HIS A 119 -17.41 11.82 -3.77
CA HIS A 119 -16.41 12.76 -3.28
C HIS A 119 -14.96 12.22 -3.37
N THR A 120 -14.72 10.91 -3.54
CA THR A 120 -13.35 10.36 -3.67
C THR A 120 -12.57 10.87 -4.88
N LEU A 121 -13.25 11.38 -5.91
CA LEU A 121 -12.62 11.95 -7.09
C LEU A 121 -12.09 13.36 -6.87
N ASN A 122 -12.64 14.13 -5.92
CA ASN A 122 -12.21 15.50 -5.65
C ASN A 122 -10.73 15.58 -5.22
N PRO A 123 -10.25 14.71 -4.30
CA PRO A 123 -8.84 14.63 -3.89
C PRO A 123 -7.88 14.24 -4.99
N MET A 124 -8.35 13.40 -5.91
CA MET A 124 -7.54 12.94 -7.04
C MET A 124 -7.31 14.07 -8.05
N ASN A 125 -8.24 15.05 -8.09
CA ASN A 125 -8.17 16.26 -8.91
C ASN A 125 -7.77 15.95 -10.36
N VAL A 126 -8.41 14.93 -10.94
CA VAL A 126 -8.13 14.45 -12.28
C VAL A 126 -8.83 15.36 -13.29
N PRO A 127 -8.14 15.92 -14.30
CA PRO A 127 -8.77 16.86 -15.22
C PRO A 127 -9.78 16.14 -16.11
N VAL A 128 -11.04 16.59 -16.07
CA VAL A 128 -12.14 16.03 -16.87
C VAL A 128 -12.56 17.03 -17.94
N GLY A 129 -12.61 16.58 -19.19
CA GLY A 129 -13.06 17.39 -20.32
C GLY A 129 -11.98 18.30 -20.93
N VAL A 130 -12.42 19.29 -21.72
CA VAL A 130 -11.55 20.12 -22.58
C VAL A 130 -10.80 21.20 -21.78
N VAL A 131 -11.35 21.61 -20.62
CA VAL A 131 -10.75 22.63 -19.77
C VAL A 131 -9.77 21.97 -18.80
N LYS A 132 -8.48 22.24 -18.97
CA LYS A 132 -7.45 21.88 -17.99
C LYS A 132 -7.58 22.80 -16.77
N GLY A 133 -8.47 22.44 -15.84
CA GLY A 133 -8.72 23.15 -14.59
C GLY A 133 -8.89 22.19 -13.42
N ALA A 134 -8.95 22.74 -12.20
CA ALA A 134 -9.21 21.95 -11.00
C ALA A 134 -10.61 21.30 -11.08
N SER A 135 -10.70 20.01 -10.73
CA SER A 135 -11.95 19.25 -10.73
C SER A 135 -12.92 19.71 -9.63
N THR A 136 -12.47 20.58 -8.73
CA THR A 136 -13.23 21.15 -7.62
C THR A 136 -12.87 22.62 -7.38
N THR A 137 -13.84 23.40 -6.90
CA THR A 137 -13.68 24.79 -6.45
C THR A 137 -13.53 24.92 -4.93
N ALA A 138 -13.51 23.80 -4.20
CA ALA A 138 -13.55 23.75 -2.73
C ALA A 138 -12.40 24.53 -2.08
N THR A 139 -11.16 24.35 -2.55
CA THR A 139 -9.99 25.07 -2.00
C THR A 139 -10.05 26.58 -2.24
N HIS A 140 -10.64 26.99 -3.37
CA HIS A 140 -10.86 28.41 -3.64
C HIS A 140 -11.94 28.98 -2.71
N ALA A 141 -13.03 28.26 -2.51
CA ALA A 141 -14.09 28.62 -1.56
C ALA A 141 -13.54 28.77 -0.13
N ASP A 142 -12.69 27.85 0.32
CA ASP A 142 -12.04 27.91 1.64
C ASP A 142 -11.14 29.15 1.78
N THR A 143 -10.43 29.53 0.71
CA THR A 143 -9.54 30.70 0.71
C THR A 143 -10.32 32.02 0.75
N MET A 144 -11.51 32.05 0.17
CA MET A 144 -12.43 33.20 0.24
C MET A 144 -13.16 33.29 1.58
N GLY A 145 -13.12 32.23 2.39
CA GLY A 145 -13.74 32.18 3.72
C GLY A 145 -13.01 33.01 4.77
N ASN A 146 -13.54 32.98 5.99
CA ASN A 146 -12.95 33.72 7.13
C ASN A 146 -11.54 33.22 7.45
N ARG A 147 -10.52 34.07 7.33
CA ARG A 147 -9.12 33.70 7.63
C ARG A 147 -8.88 33.17 9.04
N GLN A 148 -9.70 33.56 10.02
CA GLN A 148 -9.57 33.05 11.39
C GLN A 148 -9.95 31.57 11.50
N SER A 149 -10.76 31.04 10.58
CA SER A 149 -11.17 29.65 10.60
C SER A 149 -10.09 28.68 10.09
N LEU A 150 -9.15 29.18 9.27
CA LEU A 150 -7.98 28.44 8.77
C LEU A 150 -6.88 28.22 9.83
N ARG A 151 -7.10 28.65 11.07
CA ARG A 151 -6.13 28.50 12.18
C ARG A 151 -6.04 27.07 12.69
N ILE A 152 -7.10 26.27 12.51
CA ILE A 152 -7.12 24.87 12.90
C ILE A 152 -6.49 24.03 11.80
N ARG A 153 -5.37 23.39 12.10
CA ARG A 153 -4.64 22.54 11.14
C ARG A 153 -4.42 21.17 11.76
N LYS A 154 -5.01 20.14 11.15
CA LYS A 154 -4.63 18.73 11.33
C LYS A 154 -4.17 18.26 9.97
N PHE A 155 -3.00 17.65 9.93
CA PHE A 155 -2.56 16.96 8.73
C PHE A 155 -3.34 15.65 8.64
N ILE A 156 -4.25 15.58 7.68
CA ILE A 156 -5.05 14.39 7.41
C ILE A 156 -4.50 13.78 6.14
N SER A 157 -4.17 12.48 6.20
CA SER A 157 -3.85 11.75 4.99
C SER A 157 -5.16 11.34 4.33
N GLN A 158 -5.66 12.19 3.44
CA GLN A 158 -6.95 11.97 2.79
C GLN A 158 -7.02 10.61 2.08
N PHE A 159 -5.95 10.21 1.40
CA PHE A 159 -5.86 8.91 0.74
C PHE A 159 -5.91 7.72 1.72
N ASP A 160 -5.38 7.89 2.93
CA ASP A 160 -5.46 6.89 3.99
C ASP A 160 -6.91 6.74 4.48
N ALA A 161 -7.58 7.86 4.76
CA ALA A 161 -8.98 7.88 5.15
C ALA A 161 -9.90 7.26 4.09
N LEU A 162 -9.72 7.63 2.81
CA LEU A 162 -10.45 7.03 1.69
C LEU A 162 -10.18 5.53 1.55
N ALA A 163 -8.91 5.12 1.68
CA ALA A 163 -8.54 3.71 1.64
C ALA A 163 -9.23 2.93 2.76
N LYS A 164 -9.29 3.46 3.97
CA LYS A 164 -10.00 2.85 5.10
C LYS A 164 -11.49 2.70 4.83
N ILE A 165 -12.15 3.76 4.36
CA ILE A 165 -13.59 3.72 4.01
C ILE A 165 -13.85 2.57 3.03
N ILE A 166 -13.06 2.50 1.95
CA ILE A 166 -13.26 1.51 0.90
C ILE A 166 -12.94 0.10 1.39
N VAL A 167 -11.75 -0.09 1.97
CA VAL A 167 -11.27 -1.41 2.39
C VAL A 167 -12.10 -1.97 3.52
N PHE A 168 -12.43 -1.21 4.57
CA PHE A 168 -13.20 -1.72 5.71
C PHE A 168 -14.69 -1.88 5.42
N SER A 169 -15.18 -1.33 4.30
CA SER A 169 -16.55 -1.58 3.83
C SER A 169 -16.68 -2.81 2.92
N MET A 170 -15.56 -3.46 2.53
CA MET A 170 -15.61 -4.68 1.71
C MET A 170 -16.16 -5.86 2.51
N SER A 171 -17.24 -6.48 2.01
CA SER A 171 -17.76 -7.74 2.52
C SER A 171 -18.53 -8.47 1.42
N LEU A 172 -18.96 -9.71 1.68
CA LEU A 172 -19.88 -10.43 0.78
C LEU A 172 -21.30 -9.93 1.06
N ASP A 173 -21.72 -8.89 0.34
CA ASP A 173 -22.93 -8.09 0.59
C ASP A 173 -23.87 -8.00 -0.63
N GLY A 174 -23.55 -8.67 -1.73
CA GLY A 174 -24.42 -8.74 -2.90
C GLY A 174 -24.28 -10.00 -3.75
N PRO A 175 -25.18 -10.20 -4.73
CA PRO A 175 -25.10 -11.31 -5.67
C PRO A 175 -23.79 -11.26 -6.47
N LEU A 176 -23.17 -12.42 -6.65
CA LEU A 176 -21.93 -12.57 -7.41
C LEU A 176 -22.18 -12.29 -8.90
N ARG A 177 -21.39 -11.38 -9.49
CA ARG A 177 -21.35 -11.20 -10.94
C ARG A 177 -20.61 -12.39 -11.58
N THR A 178 -21.32 -13.24 -12.31
CA THR A 178 -20.73 -14.38 -13.04
C THR A 178 -20.24 -13.96 -14.43
N ASP A 179 -21.00 -13.08 -15.10
CA ASP A 179 -20.73 -12.56 -16.45
C ASP A 179 -20.93 -11.04 -16.53
N ILE A 180 -20.35 -10.39 -17.54
CA ILE A 180 -20.46 -8.92 -17.75
C ILE A 180 -21.93 -8.47 -17.90
N ALA A 181 -22.78 -9.32 -18.48
CA ALA A 181 -24.21 -9.06 -18.68
C ALA A 181 -25.09 -9.50 -17.49
N SER A 182 -24.54 -10.23 -16.51
CA SER A 182 -25.30 -10.70 -15.36
C SER A 182 -25.44 -9.61 -14.29
N PRO A 183 -26.62 -9.40 -13.70
CA PRO A 183 -26.78 -8.48 -12.58
C PRO A 183 -26.01 -9.04 -11.37
N GLY A 184 -25.00 -8.30 -10.90
CA GLY A 184 -24.19 -8.70 -9.77
C GLY A 184 -23.04 -7.75 -9.50
N PHE A 185 -22.34 -7.99 -8.40
CA PHE A 185 -21.19 -7.21 -7.96
C PHE A 185 -19.89 -8.01 -8.10
N LEU A 186 -18.79 -7.30 -8.36
CA LEU A 186 -17.46 -7.91 -8.42
C LEU A 186 -17.12 -8.64 -7.10
N ALA A 187 -16.82 -9.93 -7.18
CA ALA A 187 -16.60 -10.81 -6.02
C ALA A 187 -17.74 -10.81 -4.97
N GLY A 188 -18.95 -10.38 -5.36
CA GLY A 188 -20.11 -10.30 -4.47
C GLY A 188 -20.01 -9.15 -3.47
N SER A 189 -19.13 -8.17 -3.73
CA SER A 189 -18.93 -7.00 -2.88
C SER A 189 -19.28 -5.70 -3.61
N ARG A 190 -20.23 -4.95 -3.08
CA ARG A 190 -20.63 -3.63 -3.59
C ARG A 190 -19.50 -2.61 -3.50
N ALA A 191 -18.73 -2.65 -2.41
CA ALA A 191 -17.56 -1.79 -2.22
C ALA A 191 -16.46 -2.10 -3.25
N MET A 192 -16.21 -3.39 -3.51
CA MET A 192 -15.24 -3.81 -4.53
C MET A 192 -15.67 -3.39 -5.94
N ASP A 193 -16.96 -3.51 -6.27
CA ASP A 193 -17.49 -3.05 -7.56
C ASP A 193 -17.36 -1.53 -7.74
N SER A 194 -17.58 -0.76 -6.66
CA SER A 194 -17.39 0.69 -6.66
C SER A 194 -15.92 1.07 -6.87
N LEU A 195 -14.99 0.35 -6.23
CA LEU A 195 -13.56 0.53 -6.42
C LEU A 195 -13.14 0.19 -7.86
N ASP A 196 -13.64 -0.90 -8.42
CA ASP A 196 -13.36 -1.30 -9.81
C ASP A 196 -13.76 -0.20 -10.78
N ARG A 197 -14.99 0.32 -10.68
CA ARG A 197 -15.47 1.45 -11.51
C ARG A 197 -14.58 2.69 -11.35
N LEU A 198 -14.19 3.03 -10.12
CA LEU A 198 -13.33 4.17 -9.83
C LEU A 198 -11.96 4.02 -10.50
N ILE A 199 -11.33 2.84 -10.36
CA ILE A 199 -10.02 2.56 -10.93
C ILE A 199 -10.08 2.50 -12.46
N THR A 200 -11.07 1.82 -13.04
CA THR A 200 -11.25 1.80 -14.50
C THR A 200 -11.47 3.20 -15.07
N SER A 201 -12.23 4.07 -14.39
CA SER A 201 -12.44 5.45 -14.85
C SER A 201 -11.17 6.31 -14.80
N THR A 202 -10.19 5.95 -13.97
CA THR A 202 -8.94 6.70 -13.78
C THR A 202 -7.72 6.01 -14.41
N GLU A 203 -7.87 4.83 -15.00
CA GLU A 203 -6.78 3.98 -15.50
C GLU A 203 -5.83 4.72 -16.47
N SER A 204 -6.39 5.52 -17.38
CA SER A 204 -5.60 6.28 -18.38
C SER A 204 -4.63 7.29 -17.76
N TYR A 205 -4.89 7.75 -16.53
CA TYR A 205 -4.06 8.72 -15.81
C TYR A 205 -2.88 8.08 -15.06
N PHE A 206 -2.82 6.75 -14.99
CA PHE A 206 -1.66 6.02 -14.45
C PHE A 206 -0.55 5.80 -15.50
N HIS A 207 -0.82 6.08 -16.78
CA HIS A 207 0.17 5.92 -17.83
C HIS A 207 1.30 6.97 -17.71
N PRO A 208 2.60 6.59 -17.83
CA PRO A 208 3.72 7.53 -17.68
C PRO A 208 3.70 8.74 -18.62
N SER A 209 3.13 8.59 -19.83
CA SER A 209 2.94 9.69 -20.77
C SER A 209 1.82 10.66 -20.38
N ASN A 210 0.91 10.25 -19.50
CA ASN A 210 -0.21 11.04 -18.99
C ASN A 210 0.05 11.46 -17.52
N SER A 211 1.18 12.12 -17.30
CA SER A 211 1.59 12.59 -15.97
C SER A 211 1.13 14.02 -15.70
N GLY A 212 0.76 14.30 -14.46
CA GLY A 212 0.36 15.63 -14.00
C GLY A 212 0.30 15.71 -12.47
N HIS A 213 -0.33 16.76 -11.93
CA HIS A 213 -0.48 16.91 -10.48
C HIS A 213 -1.32 15.79 -9.84
N TRP A 214 -2.22 15.16 -10.61
CA TRP A 214 -3.01 13.99 -10.19
C TRP A 214 -2.17 12.73 -10.01
N THR A 215 -1.01 12.60 -10.65
CA THR A 215 -0.20 11.36 -10.63
C THR A 215 0.24 11.01 -9.21
N LEU A 216 0.65 12.00 -8.42
CA LEU A 216 1.03 11.79 -7.02
C LEU A 216 -0.18 11.36 -6.16
N ALA A 217 -1.34 11.97 -6.40
CA ALA A 217 -2.58 11.65 -5.70
C ALA A 217 -3.05 10.22 -5.99
N LEU A 218 -3.08 9.85 -7.28
CA LEU A 218 -3.51 8.53 -7.73
C LEU A 218 -2.57 7.42 -7.23
N THR A 219 -1.26 7.60 -7.35
CA THR A 219 -0.28 6.61 -6.87
C THR A 219 -0.27 6.51 -5.35
N GLY A 220 -0.39 7.63 -4.64
CA GLY A 220 -0.56 7.66 -3.18
C GLY A 220 -1.83 6.93 -2.73
N PHE A 221 -2.96 7.12 -3.43
CA PHE A 221 -4.21 6.43 -3.16
C PHE A 221 -4.11 4.91 -3.35
N VAL A 222 -3.58 4.45 -4.48
CA VAL A 222 -3.39 3.01 -4.73
C VAL A 222 -2.45 2.38 -3.71
N HIS A 223 -1.39 3.08 -3.30
CA HIS A 223 -0.52 2.63 -2.23
C HIS A 223 -1.25 2.48 -0.90
N ARG A 224 -2.04 3.49 -0.50
CA ARG A 224 -2.81 3.45 0.75
C ARG A 224 -3.88 2.36 0.75
N LEU A 225 -4.55 2.14 -0.38
CA LEU A 225 -5.46 1.00 -0.55
C LEU A 225 -4.76 -0.34 -0.29
N ALA A 226 -3.59 -0.55 -0.89
CA ALA A 226 -2.82 -1.78 -0.71
C ALA A 226 -2.36 -1.97 0.75
N VAL A 227 -1.97 -0.89 1.44
CA VAL A 227 -1.57 -0.91 2.85
C VAL A 227 -2.73 -1.32 3.75
N GLU A 228 -3.86 -0.62 3.67
CA GLU A 228 -5.03 -0.91 4.51
C GLU A 228 -5.64 -2.28 4.21
N PHE A 229 -5.65 -2.70 2.93
CA PHE A 229 -6.09 -4.05 2.57
C PHE A 229 -5.19 -5.13 3.18
N CYS A 230 -3.87 -4.97 3.08
CA CYS A 230 -2.92 -5.89 3.70
C CYS A 230 -3.08 -5.96 5.22
N LYS A 231 -3.28 -4.81 5.87
CA LYS A 231 -3.52 -4.70 7.30
C LYS A 231 -4.77 -5.49 7.69
N ARG A 232 -5.92 -5.17 7.11
CA ARG A 232 -7.19 -5.87 7.36
C ARG A 232 -7.08 -7.37 7.07
N TRP A 233 -6.48 -7.75 5.94
CA TRP A 233 -6.29 -9.15 5.54
C TRP A 233 -5.44 -9.95 6.53
N ASN A 234 -4.48 -9.32 7.21
CA ASN A 234 -3.66 -9.99 8.21
C ASN A 234 -4.32 -10.01 9.59
N GLU A 235 -4.98 -8.92 9.99
CA GLU A 235 -5.75 -8.86 11.24
C GLU A 235 -6.85 -9.94 11.29
N GLU A 236 -7.54 -10.17 10.17
CA GLU A 236 -8.62 -11.16 10.08
C GLU A 236 -8.16 -12.62 10.13
N LYS A 237 -6.88 -12.89 9.87
CA LYS A 237 -6.28 -14.23 10.03
C LYS A 237 -5.96 -14.56 11.48
N VAL A 238 -5.83 -13.54 12.33
CA VAL A 238 -5.50 -13.75 13.74
C VAL A 238 -6.68 -14.45 14.42
N ARG A 239 -6.39 -15.45 15.25
CA ARG A 239 -7.44 -16.24 15.95
C ARG A 239 -8.32 -15.39 16.87
N THR A 240 -7.80 -14.28 17.38
CA THR A 240 -8.50 -13.32 18.25
C THR A 240 -9.28 -12.25 17.46
N CYS A 241 -9.40 -12.39 16.14
CA CYS A 241 -10.14 -11.44 15.32
C CYS A 241 -11.63 -11.42 15.72
N LYS A 242 -12.11 -10.22 16.06
CA LYS A 242 -13.49 -9.94 16.46
C LYS A 242 -14.46 -9.84 15.29
N THR A 243 -13.94 -9.64 14.07
CA THR A 243 -14.77 -9.51 12.87
C THR A 243 -15.52 -10.82 12.58
N PRO A 244 -16.87 -10.79 12.46
CA PRO A 244 -17.67 -11.97 12.14
C PRO A 244 -17.28 -12.62 10.82
N VAL A 245 -17.35 -13.95 10.73
CA VAL A 245 -16.88 -14.72 9.55
C VAL A 245 -17.57 -14.28 8.26
N GLY A 246 -18.87 -13.99 8.28
CA GLY A 246 -19.61 -13.52 7.10
C GLY A 246 -19.23 -12.12 6.61
N ARG A 247 -18.49 -11.35 7.42
CA ARG A 247 -18.02 -9.99 7.08
C ARG A 247 -16.51 -9.92 6.81
N ARG A 248 -15.80 -11.05 6.90
CA ARG A 248 -14.37 -11.11 6.58
C ARG A 248 -14.13 -11.03 5.07
N LEU A 249 -12.93 -10.59 4.71
CA LEU A 249 -12.44 -10.62 3.35
C LEU A 249 -12.34 -12.06 2.85
N THR A 250 -12.91 -12.32 1.68
CA THR A 250 -12.84 -13.64 1.04
C THR A 250 -11.65 -13.71 0.10
N PRO A 251 -11.15 -14.93 -0.21
CA PRO A 251 -10.12 -15.09 -1.24
C PRO A 251 -10.54 -14.55 -2.61
N ALA A 252 -11.85 -14.57 -2.92
CA ALA A 252 -12.39 -14.00 -4.15
C ALA A 252 -12.28 -12.46 -4.17
N ILE A 253 -12.61 -11.79 -3.06
CA ILE A 253 -12.43 -10.34 -2.92
C ILE A 253 -10.93 -9.99 -3.04
N ARG A 254 -10.04 -10.75 -2.39
CA ARG A 254 -8.59 -10.55 -2.54
C ARG A 254 -8.13 -10.65 -3.99
N HIS A 255 -8.56 -11.69 -4.71
CA HIS A 255 -8.17 -11.88 -6.10
C HIS A 255 -8.69 -10.74 -6.99
N ALA A 256 -9.94 -10.32 -6.80
CA ALA A 256 -10.53 -9.18 -7.52
C ALA A 256 -9.79 -7.87 -7.22
N PHE A 257 -9.51 -7.59 -5.94
CA PHE A 257 -8.76 -6.41 -5.50
C PHE A 257 -7.40 -6.30 -6.19
N ILE A 258 -6.65 -7.40 -6.22
CA ILE A 258 -5.33 -7.42 -6.85
C ILE A 258 -5.45 -7.26 -8.36
N THR A 259 -6.43 -7.92 -8.99
CA THR A 259 -6.65 -7.81 -10.44
C THR A 259 -6.98 -6.37 -10.85
N THR A 260 -7.88 -5.70 -10.14
CA THR A 260 -8.26 -4.30 -10.40
C THR A 260 -7.08 -3.34 -10.26
N LEU A 261 -6.22 -3.51 -9.25
CA LEU A 261 -5.09 -2.60 -9.02
C LEU A 261 -3.83 -2.94 -9.82
N ARG A 262 -3.69 -4.17 -10.32
CA ARG A 262 -2.46 -4.64 -10.98
C ARG A 262 -2.08 -3.78 -12.18
N THR A 263 -2.98 -3.60 -13.14
CA THR A 263 -2.68 -2.86 -14.37
C THR A 263 -2.31 -1.40 -14.09
N PRO A 264 -3.11 -0.60 -13.35
CA PRO A 264 -2.75 0.78 -13.00
C PRO A 264 -1.39 0.90 -12.31
N THR A 265 -1.09 -0.01 -11.39
CA THR A 265 0.16 0.05 -10.62
C THR A 265 1.38 -0.33 -11.47
N LEU A 266 1.24 -1.30 -12.37
CA LEU A 266 2.28 -1.67 -13.35
C LEU A 266 2.54 -0.58 -14.39
N LEU A 267 1.55 0.27 -14.69
CA LEU A 267 1.76 1.46 -15.51
C LEU A 267 2.52 2.53 -14.73
N ALA A 268 2.10 2.78 -13.48
CA ALA A 268 2.64 3.85 -12.66
C ALA A 268 4.01 3.59 -12.05
N MET A 269 4.52 2.34 -12.01
CA MET A 269 5.91 2.07 -11.59
C MET A 269 6.94 2.86 -12.42
N PHE A 270 6.60 3.20 -13.66
CA PHE A 270 7.43 3.96 -14.59
C PHE A 270 7.08 5.45 -14.62
N ALA A 271 6.34 5.95 -13.62
CA ALA A 271 6.10 7.38 -13.47
C ALA A 271 7.42 8.17 -13.48
N LYS A 272 7.39 9.35 -14.11
CA LYS A 272 8.56 10.23 -14.23
C LYS A 272 8.98 10.86 -12.90
N ASP A 273 8.01 11.00 -12.00
CA ASP A 273 8.23 11.52 -10.66
C ASP A 273 8.68 10.38 -9.72
N PRO A 274 9.85 10.52 -9.04
CA PRO A 274 10.38 9.47 -8.17
C PRO A 274 9.46 9.11 -6.99
N LEU A 275 8.72 10.08 -6.44
CA LEU A 275 7.80 9.83 -5.32
C LEU A 275 6.60 8.99 -5.78
N SER A 276 5.99 9.38 -6.89
CA SER A 276 4.87 8.66 -7.50
C SER A 276 5.26 7.25 -7.93
N SER A 277 6.46 7.10 -8.51
CA SER A 277 7.03 5.78 -8.82
C SER A 277 7.14 4.96 -7.53
N SER A 278 7.80 5.47 -6.48
CA SER A 278 7.96 4.78 -5.19
C SER A 278 6.63 4.31 -4.57
N TYR A 279 5.56 5.12 -4.64
CA TYR A 279 4.24 4.68 -4.17
C TYR A 279 3.67 3.51 -4.98
N ALA A 280 3.74 3.58 -6.31
CA ALA A 280 3.33 2.48 -7.17
C ALA A 280 4.16 1.20 -6.89
N GLN A 281 5.46 1.36 -6.68
CA GLN A 281 6.36 0.28 -6.34
C GLN A 281 6.00 -0.39 -5.00
N GLY A 282 5.78 0.42 -3.96
CA GLY A 282 5.33 -0.07 -2.65
C GLY A 282 3.96 -0.75 -2.73
N ALA A 283 3.05 -0.26 -3.57
CA ALA A 283 1.78 -0.92 -3.82
C ALA A 283 1.95 -2.30 -4.48
N LEU A 284 2.75 -2.41 -5.54
CA LEU A 284 3.03 -3.68 -6.21
C LEU A 284 3.66 -4.71 -5.29
N GLN A 285 4.58 -4.27 -4.43
CA GLN A 285 5.15 -5.14 -3.40
C GLN A 285 4.05 -5.75 -2.53
N LEU A 286 3.11 -4.94 -2.03
CA LEU A 286 2.02 -5.41 -1.17
C LEU A 286 1.09 -6.36 -1.93
N LEU A 287 0.76 -6.06 -3.18
CA LEU A 287 -0.03 -6.93 -4.05
C LEU A 287 0.67 -8.27 -4.30
N ALA A 288 1.99 -8.26 -4.54
CA ALA A 288 2.79 -9.47 -4.73
C ALA A 288 2.89 -10.31 -3.44
N MET A 289 2.86 -9.70 -2.26
CA MET A 289 2.77 -10.43 -0.99
C MET A 289 1.41 -11.11 -0.80
N LEU A 290 0.32 -10.49 -1.27
CA LEU A 290 -1.02 -11.05 -1.16
C LEU A 290 -1.26 -12.21 -2.14
N GLU A 291 -0.83 -12.06 -3.40
CA GLU A 291 -1.00 -13.06 -4.45
C GLU A 291 0.14 -13.05 -5.47
N PRO A 292 1.26 -13.74 -5.18
CA PRO A 292 2.48 -13.65 -5.99
C PRO A 292 2.30 -14.23 -7.40
N ASN A 293 1.44 -15.23 -7.57
CA ASN A 293 1.25 -15.89 -8.87
C ASN A 293 0.65 -14.95 -9.93
N LEU A 294 -0.09 -13.91 -9.50
CA LEU A 294 -0.78 -12.99 -10.40
C LEU A 294 0.09 -11.77 -10.77
N VAL A 295 0.99 -11.35 -9.87
CA VAL A 295 1.78 -10.11 -10.02
C VAL A 295 3.22 -10.40 -10.47
N MET A 296 3.87 -11.44 -9.93
CA MET A 296 5.29 -11.70 -10.20
C MET A 296 5.62 -12.02 -11.66
N PRO A 297 4.79 -12.77 -12.42
CA PRO A 297 5.11 -13.04 -13.83
C PRO A 297 5.24 -11.76 -14.66
N GLU A 298 4.29 -10.84 -14.52
CA GLU A 298 4.28 -9.57 -15.27
C GLU A 298 5.40 -8.63 -14.81
N LEU A 299 5.72 -8.63 -13.51
CA LEU A 299 6.84 -7.87 -12.97
C LEU A 299 8.18 -8.39 -13.51
N LEU A 300 8.35 -9.71 -13.57
CA LEU A 300 9.57 -10.35 -14.08
C LEU A 300 9.75 -10.12 -15.58
N GLU A 301 8.68 -10.23 -16.37
CA GLU A 301 8.73 -9.94 -17.80
C GLU A 301 9.18 -8.49 -18.06
N ARG A 302 8.62 -7.54 -17.30
CA ARG A 302 9.05 -6.13 -17.33
C ARG A 302 10.50 -5.96 -16.88
N ALA A 303 10.95 -6.69 -15.86
CA ALA A 303 12.34 -6.70 -15.42
C ALA A 303 13.29 -7.17 -16.50
N TYR A 304 12.98 -8.29 -17.15
CA TYR A 304 13.80 -8.84 -18.22
C TYR A 304 13.87 -7.89 -19.40
N SER A 305 12.73 -7.36 -19.86
CA SER A 305 12.69 -6.38 -20.96
C SER A 305 13.50 -5.11 -20.65
N GLY A 306 13.40 -4.58 -19.42
CA GLY A 306 14.16 -3.40 -18.99
C GLY A 306 15.67 -3.66 -18.82
N LEU A 307 16.09 -4.91 -18.63
CA LEU A 307 17.51 -5.30 -18.58
C LEU A 307 18.09 -5.62 -19.96
N GLU A 308 17.23 -5.95 -20.93
CA GLU A 308 17.61 -6.17 -22.32
C GLU A 308 17.87 -4.85 -23.07
N VAL A 309 17.06 -3.83 -22.79
CA VAL A 309 17.18 -2.51 -23.40
C VAL A 309 18.16 -1.65 -22.61
N ILE A 310 19.45 -1.71 -22.98
CA ILE A 310 20.58 -0.98 -22.35
C ILE A 310 20.37 0.56 -22.34
N ASN A 311 19.46 1.08 -23.17
CA ASN A 311 19.27 2.52 -23.37
C ASN A 311 18.16 3.13 -22.49
N GLU A 312 17.42 2.34 -21.71
CA GLU A 312 16.29 2.81 -20.89
C GLU A 312 16.60 2.73 -19.38
N SER A 313 17.68 3.39 -18.95
CA SER A 313 18.22 3.35 -17.58
C SER A 313 17.16 3.55 -16.48
N HIS A 314 16.17 4.41 -16.72
CA HIS A 314 15.10 4.68 -15.75
C HIS A 314 14.19 3.47 -15.51
N ARG A 315 13.91 2.67 -16.54
CA ARG A 315 13.10 1.45 -16.42
C ARG A 315 13.87 0.37 -15.68
N THR A 316 15.16 0.25 -15.96
CA THR A 316 16.02 -0.73 -15.31
C THR A 316 16.15 -0.43 -13.81
N THR A 317 16.37 0.83 -13.42
CA THR A 317 16.43 1.24 -12.01
C THR A 317 15.10 1.05 -11.29
N ALA A 318 13.98 1.43 -11.92
CA ALA A 318 12.66 1.27 -11.32
C ALA A 318 12.34 -0.21 -11.05
N VAL A 319 12.61 -1.10 -11.99
CA VAL A 319 12.33 -2.52 -11.77
C VAL A 319 13.31 -3.15 -10.76
N MET A 320 14.54 -2.65 -10.68
CA MET A 320 15.50 -3.08 -9.66
C MET A 320 15.06 -2.69 -8.24
N SER A 321 14.56 -1.46 -8.04
CA SER A 321 14.05 -1.03 -6.74
C SER A 321 12.80 -1.82 -6.35
N ASP A 322 11.87 -2.04 -7.29
CA ASP A 322 10.67 -2.87 -7.10
C ASP A 322 10.99 -4.28 -6.63
N PHE A 323 11.91 -4.94 -7.33
CA PHE A 323 12.27 -6.33 -7.03
C PHE A 323 12.96 -6.43 -5.67
N HIS A 324 13.90 -5.52 -5.38
CA HIS A 324 14.61 -5.48 -4.10
C HIS A 324 13.67 -5.17 -2.92
N ILE A 325 12.73 -4.24 -3.10
CA ILE A 325 11.75 -3.89 -2.08
C ILE A 325 10.82 -5.09 -1.84
N SER A 326 10.31 -5.74 -2.89
CA SER A 326 9.52 -6.98 -2.80
C SER A 326 10.23 -8.09 -2.01
N ILE A 327 11.56 -8.19 -2.12
CA ILE A 327 12.40 -9.09 -1.32
C ILE A 327 12.40 -8.72 0.17
N ARG A 328 12.48 -7.43 0.55
CA ARG A 328 12.53 -6.97 1.96
C ARG A 328 11.23 -7.19 2.73
N GLY A 329 10.07 -7.10 2.07
CA GLY A 329 8.76 -7.29 2.73
C GLY A 329 8.44 -8.73 3.10
N SER A 330 9.18 -9.70 2.57
CA SER A 330 8.95 -11.12 2.78
C SER A 330 9.63 -11.63 4.05
N GLY A 331 9.10 -11.30 5.23
CA GLY A 331 9.47 -11.95 6.50
C GLY A 331 9.18 -13.45 6.54
N PHE A 332 8.39 -13.94 5.58
CA PHE A 332 8.18 -15.35 5.28
C PHE A 332 8.54 -15.60 3.81
N PHE A 333 9.73 -16.14 3.57
CA PHE A 333 10.10 -16.62 2.24
C PHE A 333 9.20 -17.81 1.87
N SER A 334 8.17 -17.58 1.06
CA SER A 334 7.58 -18.65 0.27
C SER A 334 8.69 -19.24 -0.61
N LEU A 335 8.86 -20.57 -0.59
CA LEU A 335 9.83 -21.30 -1.44
C LEU A 335 9.78 -20.88 -2.92
N ARG A 336 8.64 -20.36 -3.38
CA ARG A 336 8.42 -19.84 -4.73
C ARG A 336 9.13 -18.50 -4.96
N MET A 337 9.09 -17.58 -3.99
CA MET A 337 9.81 -16.30 -4.06
C MET A 337 11.32 -16.53 -4.16
N CYS A 338 11.86 -17.50 -3.42
CA CYS A 338 13.27 -17.91 -3.52
C CYS A 338 13.66 -18.49 -4.89
N ARG A 339 12.71 -19.07 -5.66
CA ARG A 339 12.97 -19.56 -7.01
C ARG A 339 13.05 -18.40 -7.99
N TYR A 340 12.13 -17.44 -7.92
CA TYR A 340 12.21 -16.21 -8.70
C TYR A 340 13.48 -15.40 -8.38
N MET A 341 13.87 -15.32 -7.11
CA MET A 341 15.12 -14.70 -6.65
C MET A 341 16.38 -15.35 -7.26
N ARG A 342 16.43 -16.70 -7.32
CA ARG A 342 17.56 -17.42 -7.93
C ARG A 342 17.63 -17.22 -9.43
N ALA A 343 16.49 -17.25 -10.12
CA ALA A 343 16.42 -17.00 -11.55
C ALA A 343 16.88 -15.56 -11.89
N TRP A 344 16.52 -14.59 -11.05
CA TRP A 344 16.89 -13.20 -11.24
C TRP A 344 18.38 -12.93 -10.95
N LEU A 345 18.93 -13.40 -9.82
CA LEU A 345 20.35 -13.23 -9.48
C LEU A 345 21.27 -13.87 -10.53
N ALA A 346 20.85 -14.97 -11.15
CA ALA A 346 21.58 -15.58 -12.25
C ALA A 346 21.68 -14.65 -13.48
N VAL A 347 20.60 -13.92 -13.79
CA VAL A 347 20.57 -12.99 -14.94
C VAL A 347 21.29 -11.69 -14.63
N ALA A 348 21.12 -11.11 -13.44
CA ALA A 348 21.81 -9.87 -13.04
C ALA A 348 23.35 -10.04 -13.02
N ASN A 349 23.84 -11.19 -12.56
CA ASN A 349 25.27 -11.48 -12.51
C ASN A 349 25.93 -11.67 -13.89
N SER A 350 25.14 -11.85 -14.95
CA SER A 350 25.61 -12.10 -16.32
C SER A 350 25.86 -10.84 -17.16
N ARG A 351 25.62 -9.63 -16.61
CA ARG A 351 25.60 -8.34 -17.37
C ARG A 351 26.52 -7.24 -16.75
N PRO A 352 26.86 -6.16 -17.49
CA PRO A 352 28.01 -5.28 -17.17
C PRO A 352 27.87 -4.40 -15.91
N VAL A 353 29.02 -3.92 -15.43
CA VAL A 353 29.35 -3.41 -14.08
C VAL A 353 28.41 -2.33 -13.51
N ARG A 354 27.80 -1.46 -14.32
CA ARG A 354 26.94 -0.35 -13.86
C ARG A 354 25.64 -0.80 -13.16
N LEU A 355 25.18 -2.01 -13.46
CA LEU A 355 24.06 -2.70 -12.81
C LEU A 355 24.46 -3.42 -11.52
N LYS A 356 25.74 -3.77 -11.40
CA LYS A 356 26.30 -4.37 -10.19
C LYS A 356 26.41 -3.31 -9.09
N ASP A 357 26.84 -2.10 -9.44
CA ASP A 357 26.97 -1.01 -8.47
C ASP A 357 25.61 -0.59 -7.91
N SER A 358 24.56 -0.48 -8.71
CA SER A 358 23.19 -0.23 -8.21
C SER A 358 22.62 -1.40 -7.40
N ALA A 359 22.98 -2.65 -7.70
CA ALA A 359 22.63 -3.81 -6.86
C ALA A 359 23.45 -3.88 -5.55
N ILE A 360 24.68 -3.36 -5.53
CA ILE A 360 25.63 -3.40 -4.40
C ILE A 360 25.46 -2.17 -3.48
N GLU A 361 25.24 -0.97 -4.02
CA GLU A 361 25.04 0.30 -3.30
C GLU A 361 23.69 0.31 -2.53
N VAL A 362 22.70 -0.39 -3.08
CA VAL A 362 21.42 -0.67 -2.39
C VAL A 362 21.60 -1.69 -1.24
N SER A 363 22.62 -2.56 -1.30
CA SER A 363 22.93 -3.53 -0.24
C SER A 363 23.68 -2.90 0.95
N SER A 364 24.56 -1.91 0.70
CA SER A 364 25.43 -1.30 1.71
C SER A 364 24.75 -0.26 2.62
N SER A 365 23.56 0.24 2.25
CA SER A 365 22.79 1.22 3.05
C SER A 365 22.04 0.62 4.26
N SER A 366 22.12 -0.69 4.50
CA SER A 366 21.27 -1.42 5.45
C SER A 366 22.02 -1.85 6.72
N ARG A 367 22.29 -0.92 7.64
CA ARG A 367 22.68 -1.26 9.02
C ARG A 367 21.46 -1.69 9.83
N SER A 368 21.03 -2.95 9.69
CA SER A 368 20.41 -3.76 10.75
C SER A 368 19.93 -5.10 10.17
N TRP A 369 20.38 -6.18 10.80
CA TRP A 369 20.21 -7.62 10.49
C TRP A 369 21.36 -8.31 9.72
N PRO A 370 21.71 -9.56 10.09
CA PRO A 370 22.96 -10.21 9.69
C PRO A 370 22.81 -10.77 8.29
N VAL A 371 22.85 -9.87 7.31
CA VAL A 371 23.02 -10.19 5.89
C VAL A 371 24.25 -11.09 5.70
N ASP A 372 25.27 -10.92 6.54
CA ASP A 372 26.50 -11.72 6.53
C ASP A 372 26.28 -13.19 6.84
N ALA A 373 25.36 -13.56 7.75
CA ALA A 373 25.11 -14.96 8.09
C ALA A 373 24.31 -15.70 7.01
N PHE A 374 23.40 -15.00 6.32
CA PHE A 374 22.60 -15.56 5.22
C PHE A 374 23.40 -15.59 3.91
N LEU A 375 24.14 -14.53 3.59
CA LEU A 375 25.08 -14.53 2.48
C LEU A 375 26.20 -15.55 2.72
N ALA A 376 26.69 -15.75 3.95
CA ALA A 376 27.65 -16.81 4.26
C ALA A 376 27.07 -18.21 4.04
N ARG A 377 25.79 -18.46 4.36
CA ARG A 377 25.13 -19.75 4.09
C ARG A 377 24.85 -19.97 2.60
N VAL A 378 24.45 -18.93 1.88
CA VAL A 378 24.22 -18.98 0.42
C VAL A 378 25.55 -19.12 -0.32
N ALA A 379 26.58 -18.39 0.10
CA ALA A 379 27.94 -18.53 -0.37
C ALA A 379 28.46 -19.93 -0.07
N ALA A 380 28.34 -20.46 1.15
CA ALA A 380 28.77 -21.81 1.50
C ALA A 380 28.07 -22.90 0.65
N SER A 381 26.79 -22.74 0.35
CA SER A 381 26.04 -23.67 -0.52
C SER A 381 26.41 -23.58 -2.00
N SER A 382 26.89 -22.41 -2.44
CA SER A 382 27.38 -22.16 -3.80
C SER A 382 28.85 -22.58 -3.94
N PHE A 383 29.64 -22.40 -2.86
CA PHE A 383 31.02 -22.81 -2.73
C PHE A 383 31.16 -24.33 -2.60
N SER A 384 30.23 -25.03 -1.93
CA SER A 384 30.24 -26.50 -1.90
C SER A 384 29.97 -27.09 -3.29
N ARG A 385 29.11 -26.44 -4.09
CA ARG A 385 28.85 -26.84 -5.48
C ARG A 385 30.03 -26.52 -6.41
N LEU A 386 30.64 -25.34 -6.26
CA LEU A 386 31.87 -24.98 -6.99
C LEU A 386 33.04 -25.89 -6.61
N ALA A 387 33.24 -26.19 -5.33
CA ALA A 387 34.27 -27.12 -4.87
C ALA A 387 34.03 -28.56 -5.36
N SER A 388 32.77 -29.01 -5.39
CA SER A 388 32.42 -30.33 -5.97
C SER A 388 32.65 -30.37 -7.49
N SER A 389 32.35 -29.29 -8.21
CA SER A 389 32.60 -29.17 -9.66
C SER A 389 34.10 -29.04 -9.98
N PHE A 390 34.85 -28.35 -9.11
CA PHE A 390 36.30 -28.17 -9.24
C PHE A 390 37.07 -29.46 -8.88
N LEU A 391 36.59 -30.25 -7.91
CA LEU A 391 37.13 -31.60 -7.60
C LEU A 391 36.87 -32.60 -8.73
N VAL A 392 35.72 -32.49 -9.41
CA VAL A 392 35.43 -33.27 -10.62
C VAL A 392 36.35 -32.84 -11.76
N HIS A 393 36.56 -31.53 -11.96
CA HIS A 393 37.51 -31.03 -12.96
C HIS A 393 38.97 -31.39 -12.64
N LEU A 394 39.40 -31.40 -11.38
CA LEU A 394 40.75 -31.84 -11.00
C LEU A 394 40.96 -33.34 -11.22
N LYS A 395 39.92 -34.18 -11.03
CA LYS A 395 39.97 -35.61 -11.38
C LYS A 395 40.10 -35.84 -12.88
N VAL A 396 39.46 -35.01 -13.70
CA VAL A 396 39.57 -35.05 -15.16
C VAL A 396 40.96 -34.58 -15.63
N VAL A 397 41.51 -33.54 -15.00
CA VAL A 397 42.83 -32.97 -15.37
C VAL A 397 44.01 -33.83 -14.88
N THR A 398 43.87 -34.58 -13.79
CA THR A 398 44.90 -35.52 -13.30
C THR A 398 44.95 -36.85 -14.08
N ALA A 399 43.95 -37.14 -14.92
CA ALA A 399 43.96 -38.26 -15.85
C ALA A 399 44.76 -37.97 -17.13
N ASP A 400 45.04 -36.70 -17.43
CA ASP A 400 45.83 -36.28 -18.58
C ASP A 400 47.32 -36.17 -18.18
N ARG A 401 48.16 -37.09 -18.68
CA ARG A 401 49.58 -37.29 -18.30
C ARG A 401 50.53 -36.16 -18.73
N ARG A 402 50.04 -34.94 -18.97
CA ARG A 402 50.82 -33.83 -19.56
C ARG A 402 51.07 -32.62 -18.66
N LEU A 403 50.60 -32.63 -17.42
CA LEU A 403 50.81 -31.51 -16.48
C LEU A 403 51.91 -31.84 -15.46
N ASN A 404 52.98 -31.05 -15.48
CA ASN A 404 54.10 -31.16 -14.54
C ASN A 404 53.67 -30.82 -13.10
N LEU A 405 54.24 -31.52 -12.12
CA LEU A 405 53.94 -31.39 -10.68
C LEU A 405 54.01 -29.93 -10.18
N ALA A 406 54.89 -29.11 -10.76
CA ALA A 406 55.05 -27.69 -10.43
C ALA A 406 53.82 -26.84 -10.78
N SER A 407 53.10 -27.18 -11.86
CA SER A 407 51.89 -26.47 -12.30
C SER A 407 50.71 -26.74 -11.36
N VAL A 408 50.61 -27.97 -10.84
CA VAL A 408 49.58 -28.36 -9.86
C VAL A 408 49.85 -27.72 -8.50
N ALA A 409 51.12 -27.58 -8.12
CA ALA A 409 51.52 -26.89 -6.88
C ALA A 409 51.20 -25.38 -6.93
N LEU A 410 51.45 -24.72 -8.05
CA LEU A 410 51.12 -23.29 -8.25
C LEU A 410 49.62 -23.02 -8.17
N ILE A 411 48.79 -23.87 -8.79
CA ILE A 411 47.32 -23.74 -8.72
C ILE A 411 46.81 -23.95 -7.28
N ARG A 412 47.40 -24.88 -6.53
CA ARG A 412 47.10 -25.08 -5.10
C ARG A 412 47.49 -23.88 -4.23
N VAL A 413 48.66 -23.29 -4.48
CA VAL A 413 49.14 -22.11 -3.72
C VAL A 413 48.29 -20.88 -4.03
N SER A 414 47.94 -20.61 -5.29
CA SER A 414 47.05 -19.50 -5.65
C SER A 414 45.63 -19.65 -5.09
N PHE A 415 45.11 -20.89 -5.00
CA PHE A 415 43.83 -21.17 -4.35
C PHE A 415 43.91 -21.02 -2.81
N LEU A 416 44.99 -21.46 -2.18
CA LEU A 416 45.18 -21.28 -0.72
C LEU A 416 45.36 -19.81 -0.34
N MET A 417 46.10 -19.02 -1.13
CA MET A 417 46.31 -17.59 -0.85
C MET A 417 45.05 -16.73 -1.04
N SER A 418 44.09 -17.17 -1.87
CA SER A 418 42.80 -16.48 -2.05
C SER A 418 41.76 -16.85 -0.99
N VAL A 419 41.93 -17.97 -0.29
CA VAL A 419 41.03 -18.46 0.77
C VAL A 419 41.47 -17.99 2.17
N GLN A 420 42.77 -17.76 2.37
CA GLN A 420 43.36 -17.39 3.67
C GLN A 420 42.78 -16.13 4.34
N PRO A 421 42.36 -15.06 3.63
CA PRO A 421 41.75 -13.88 4.27
C PRO A 421 40.34 -14.14 4.82
N PHE A 422 39.63 -15.14 4.30
CA PHE A 422 38.28 -15.49 4.75
C PHE A 422 38.28 -16.49 5.93
N ALA A 423 39.30 -17.34 6.02
CA ALA A 423 39.44 -18.31 7.11
C ALA A 423 39.91 -17.67 8.42
N SER A 424 40.77 -16.64 8.37
CA SER A 424 41.26 -15.94 9.57
C SER A 424 40.16 -15.16 10.29
N HIS A 425 39.16 -14.65 9.58
CA HIS A 425 37.98 -14.00 10.16
C HIS A 425 36.98 -15.00 10.77
N PHE A 426 37.02 -16.26 10.34
CA PHE A 426 36.15 -17.32 10.84
C PHE A 426 36.63 -17.92 12.17
N ILE A 427 37.94 -17.85 12.45
CA ILE A 427 38.57 -18.38 13.67
C ILE A 427 38.58 -17.36 14.82
N SER A 428 38.38 -16.06 14.56
CA SER A 428 38.30 -15.05 15.63
C SER A 428 36.88 -14.72 16.11
N VAL A 429 35.85 -15.28 15.46
CA VAL A 429 34.42 -15.04 15.75
C VAL A 429 33.73 -16.28 16.34
N TRP A 430 34.48 -17.38 16.49
CA TRP A 430 34.15 -18.56 17.30
C TRP A 430 35.22 -18.72 18.39
#